data_AF-A0A1F6VSK0-F1
#
_entry.id   AF-A0A1F6VSK0-F1
#
_cell.length_a   1.000
_cell.length_b   1.000
_cell.length_c   1.000
_cell.angle_alpha   90.00
_cell.angle_beta   90.00
_cell.angle_gamma   90.00
#
_symmetry.space_group_name_H-M   'P 1'
#
loop_
_entity.id
_entity.type
_entity.pdbx_description
1 polymer ?
#
loop_
_entity_poly.entity_id
_entity_poly.type
_entity_poly.pdbx_seq_one_letter_code
_entity_poly.pdbx_strand_id
1 'polypeptide(L)' 'MDTTMLIKTKKDLKLKAQELASELGFSLTDIVNASLRQFVINQGITISKIPTERLDSYTNKKEILSAYKASLTEF' A
#
# COMPACT_ATOMS: atom_id res chain seq x y z
N MET A 1 20.86 -3.76 -16.75
CA MET A 1 20.75 -5.17 -17.15
C MET A 1 19.63 -5.77 -16.35
N ASP A 2 18.67 -6.39 -17.01
CA ASP A 2 17.53 -7.01 -16.32
C ASP A 2 17.93 -8.38 -15.78
N THR A 3 17.36 -8.75 -14.64
CA THR A 3 17.66 -10.01 -13.95
C THR A 3 16.38 -10.75 -13.62
N THR A 4 16.44 -12.08 -13.64
CA THR A 4 15.28 -12.93 -13.31
C THR A 4 15.27 -13.29 -11.83
N MET A 5 14.09 -13.22 -11.21
CA MET A 5 13.83 -13.70 -9.85
C MET A 5 12.80 -14.84 -9.91
N LEU A 6 13.12 -15.99 -9.31
CA LEU A 6 12.19 -17.11 -9.16
C LEU A 6 11.63 -17.14 -7.73
N ILE A 7 10.32 -16.97 -7.58
CA ILE A 7 9.64 -16.99 -6.28
C ILE A 7 8.81 -18.27 -6.16
N LYS A 8 9.10 -19.09 -5.15
CA LYS A 8 8.24 -20.21 -4.76
C LYS A 8 7.11 -19.70 -3.86
N THR A 9 5.87 -19.97 -4.24
CA THR A 9 4.68 -19.56 -3.47
C THR A 9 3.54 -20.56 -3.67
N LYS A 10 2.48 -20.45 -2.86
CA LYS A 10 1.27 -21.27 -3.02
C LYS A 10 0.54 -20.87 -4.30
N LYS A 11 0.05 -21.86 -5.05
CA LYS A 11 -0.68 -21.65 -6.31
C LYS A 11 -1.87 -20.69 -6.14
N ASP A 12 -2.68 -20.93 -5.11
CA ASP A 12 -3.88 -20.13 -4.87
C ASP A 12 -3.56 -18.68 -4.49
N LEU A 13 -2.46 -18.45 -3.77
CA LEU A 13 -1.99 -17.11 -3.44
C LEU A 13 -1.55 -16.36 -4.69
N LYS A 14 -0.82 -17.03 -5.59
CA LYS A 14 -0.42 -16.45 -6.88
C LYS A 14 -1.64 -16.05 -7.71
N LEU A 15 -2.64 -16.92 -7.80
CA LEU A 15 -3.85 -16.66 -8.58
C LEU A 15 -4.61 -15.44 -8.03
N LYS A 16 -4.86 -15.41 -6.72
CA LYS A 16 -5.52 -14.27 -6.06
C LYS A 16 -4.76 -12.96 -6.24
N ALA A 17 -3.43 -13.00 -6.11
CA ALA A 17 -2.61 -11.80 -6.30
C ALA A 17 -2.63 -11.31 -7.76
N GLN A 18 -2.68 -12.24 -8.72
CA GLN A 18 -2.76 -11.90 -10.14
C GLN A 18 -4.13 -11.32 -10.52
N GLU A 19 -5.21 -11.89 -9.99
CA GLU A 19 -6.58 -11.38 -10.15
C GLU A 19 -6.68 -9.95 -9.60
N LEU A 20 -6.26 -9.76 -8.35
CA LEU A 20 -6.25 -8.44 -7.71
C LEU A 20 -5.41 -7.41 -8.47
N ALA A 21 -4.23 -7.80 -8.97
CA ALA A 21 -3.41 -6.90 -9.79
C ALA A 21 -4.12 -6.50 -11.08
N SER A 22 -4.80 -7.45 -11.72
CA SER A 22 -5.53 -7.24 -12.97
C SER A 22 -6.75 -6.33 -12.77
N GLU A 23 -7.47 -6.49 -11.66
CA GLU A 23 -8.57 -5.59 -11.26
C GLU A 23 -8.09 -4.14 -11.10
N LEU A 24 -6.85 -3.95 -10.64
CA LEU A 24 -6.21 -2.64 -10.48
C LEU A 24 -5.54 -2.14 -11.77
N GLY A 25 -5.59 -2.91 -12.87
CA GLY A 25 -4.99 -2.53 -14.15
C GLY A 25 -3.47 -2.75 -14.26
N PHE A 26 -2.87 -3.57 -13.38
CA PHE A 26 -1.44 -3.85 -13.35
C PHE A 26 -1.14 -5.33 -13.58
N SER A 27 0.06 -5.65 -14.07
CA SER A 27 0.53 -7.04 -14.02
C SER A 27 1.05 -7.38 -12.61
N LEU A 28 1.01 -8.66 -12.24
CA LEU A 28 1.60 -9.12 -10.97
C LEU A 28 3.10 -8.76 -10.87
N THR A 29 3.80 -8.81 -12.01
CA THR A 29 5.23 -8.45 -12.09
C THR A 29 5.46 -6.97 -11.76
N ASP A 30 4.59 -6.07 -12.22
CA ASP A 30 4.70 -4.64 -11.95
C ASP A 30 4.54 -4.35 -10.46
N ILE A 31 3.58 -5.02 -9.82
CA ILE A 31 3.36 -4.91 -8.37
C ILE A 31 4.57 -5.42 -7.59
N VAL A 32 5.12 -6.58 -7.95
CA VAL A 32 6.32 -7.13 -7.28
C VAL A 32 7.51 -6.19 -7.44
N ASN A 33 7.75 -5.67 -8.64
CA ASN A 33 8.84 -4.72 -8.88
C ASN A 33 8.62 -3.39 -8.15
N ALA A 34 7.38 -2.88 -8.10
CA ALA A 34 7.06 -1.68 -7.33
C ALA A 34 7.29 -1.88 -5.82
N SER A 35 6.90 -3.05 -5.30
CA SER A 35 7.14 -3.42 -3.90
C SER A 35 8.64 -3.51 -3.58
N LEU A 36 9.45 -4.11 -4.46
CA LEU A 36 10.91 -4.15 -4.30
C LEU A 36 11.53 -2.74 -4.29
N ARG A 37 11.09 -1.85 -5.20
CA ARG A 37 11.53 -0.45 -5.21
C ARG A 37 11.15 0.27 -3.93
N GLN A 38 9.91 0.11 -3.47
CA GLN A 38 9.46 0.72 -2.22
C GLN A 38 10.21 0.20 -1.01
N PHE A 39 10.51 -1.10 -0.97
CA PHE A 39 11.29 -1.71 0.11
C PHE A 39 12.70 -1.09 0.18
N VAL A 40 13.36 -0.90 -0.96
CA VAL A 40 14.67 -0.24 -1.02
C VAL A 40 14.60 1.23 -0.57
N ILE A 41 13.60 1.99 -1.04
CA ILE A 41 13.43 3.41 -0.72
C ILE A 41 13.12 3.63 0.77
N ASN A 42 12.15 2.88 1.29
CA ASN A 42 11.66 3.06 2.66
C ASN A 42 12.51 2.33 3.71
N GLN A 43 13.45 1.46 3.27
CA GLN A 43 14.19 0.53 4.13
C GLN A 43 13.27 -0.34 5.02
N GLY A 44 12.03 -0.57 4.56
CA GLY A 44 10.96 -1.18 5.35
C GLY A 44 9.75 -1.54 4.49
N ILE A 45 8.90 -2.41 5.01
CA ILE A 45 7.69 -2.89 4.33
C ILE A 45 6.47 -2.30 5.05
N THR A 46 5.64 -1.55 4.32
CA THR A 46 4.33 -1.07 4.81
C THR A 46 3.24 -1.97 4.22
N ILE A 47 2.51 -2.69 5.06
CA ILE A 47 1.39 -3.54 4.67
C ILE A 47 0.12 -2.95 5.28
N SER A 48 -0.85 -2.56 4.46
CA SER A 48 -2.17 -2.14 4.92
C SER A 48 -3.27 -2.57 3.95
N LYS A 49 -4.49 -2.74 4.46
CA LYS A 49 -5.72 -3.00 3.69
C LYS A 49 -6.56 -1.73 3.46
N ILE A 50 -6.11 -0.61 4.02
CA ILE A 50 -6.83 0.67 4.16
C ILE A 50 -5.86 1.73 3.65
N PRO A 51 -6.29 2.84 3.00
CA PRO A 51 -5.37 3.85 2.52
C PRO A 51 -4.45 4.26 3.66
N THR A 52 -3.15 3.92 3.55
CA THR A 52 -2.18 4.41 4.51
C THR A 52 -1.97 5.86 4.13
N GLU A 53 -2.76 6.74 4.74
CA GLU A 53 -2.37 8.13 4.84
C GLU A 53 -0.98 8.12 5.49
N ARG A 54 0.04 8.47 4.71
CA ARG A 54 1.38 8.68 5.24
C ARG A 54 1.25 9.76 6.31
N LEU A 55 1.39 9.37 7.57
CA LEU A 55 1.32 10.27 8.72
C LEU A 55 2.60 11.10 8.87
N ASP A 56 3.32 11.38 7.78
CA ASP A 56 4.64 12.03 7.81
C ASP A 56 4.57 13.53 7.52
N SER A 57 3.38 14.10 7.32
CA SER A 57 3.22 15.55 7.23
C SER A 57 1.80 16.03 7.54
N TYR A 58 1.35 15.88 8.78
CA TYR A 58 0.28 16.72 9.31
C TYR A 58 0.86 17.98 9.97
N THR A 59 1.28 18.92 9.12
CA THR A 59 1.39 20.33 9.49
C THR A 59 -0.01 20.95 9.56
N ASN A 60 -0.90 20.46 10.42
CA ASN A 60 -1.96 21.29 11.02
C ASN A 60 -2.71 20.52 12.13
N LYS A 61 -2.11 20.43 13.31
CA LYS A 61 -2.74 19.78 14.48
C LYS A 61 -4.07 20.42 14.89
N LYS A 62 -4.33 21.68 14.51
CA LYS A 62 -5.58 22.41 14.84
C LYS A 62 -6.76 21.97 13.98
N GLU A 63 -6.57 21.76 12.68
CA GLU A 63 -7.65 21.36 11.77
C GLU A 63 -8.18 19.96 12.06
N ILE A 64 -7.28 19.03 12.39
CA ILE A 64 -7.65 17.66 12.77
C ILE A 64 -8.46 17.68 14.07
N LEU A 65 -8.05 18.48 15.05
CA LEU A 65 -8.77 18.62 16.32
C LEU A 65 -10.14 19.31 16.13
N SER A 66 -10.29 20.24 15.19
CA SER A 66 -11.59 20.83 14.88
C SER A 66 -12.52 19.87 14.15
N ALA A 67 -12.00 19.09 13.19
CA ALA A 67 -12.80 18.09 12.47
C ALA A 67 -13.28 16.97 13.39
N TYR A 68 -12.41 16.49 14.28
CA TYR A 68 -12.78 15.49 15.29
C TYR A 68 -13.86 16.00 16.25
N LYS A 69 -13.73 17.25 16.75
CA LYS A 69 -14.75 17.84 17.62
C LYS A 69 -16.10 18.03 16.91
N ALA A 70 -16.10 18.42 15.63
CA ALA A 70 -17.32 18.55 14.84
C ALA A 70 -18.05 17.22 14.64
N SER A 71 -17.31 16.12 14.44
CA SER A 71 -17.90 14.77 14.31
C SER A 71 -18.55 14.23 15.59
N LEU A 72 -18.16 14.75 16.76
CA LEU A 72 -18.72 14.35 18.06
C LEU A 72 -20.01 15.10 18.42
N THR A 73 -20.35 16.16 17.67
CA THR A 73 -21.57 16.97 17.88
C THR A 73 -22.74 16.56 16.99
N GLU A 74 -22.56 15.62 16.06
CA GLU A 74 -23.63 15.09 15.19
C GLU A 74 -24.31 13.82 15.73
N PHE A 75 -24.11 13.50 17.02
CA PHE A 75 -24.89 12.50 17.77
C PHE A 75 -25.57 13.11 18.98
#